data_AF-A0A971PZG4-F1
#
_entry.id   AF-A0A971PZG4-F1
#
_cell.length_a   1.000
_cell.length_b   1.000
_cell.length_c   1.000
_cell.angle_alpha   90.00
_cell.angle_beta   90.00
_cell.angle_gamma   90.00
#
_symmetry.space_group_name_H-M   'P 1'
#
loop_
_entity.id
_entity.type
_entity.pdbx_description
1 polymer ?
#
loop_
_entity_poly.entity_id
_entity_poly.type
_entity_poly.pdbx_seq_one_letter_code
_entity_poly.pdbx_strand_id
1 'polypeptide(L)'
;MRKIPRRGEEAQPQGGHDTKGIPDISLPPGYDDKMALLRPYVEKNHDLVARPFYLDSEMKLQACAFYFNAVVDDDKLNEHVFKPLMMHSGGWESGELNNTDQVDLIVRTSISVGQLRKTDSFAVMTHSIFDGMLVLVFESIQEAVIIDIHGGKLRSIEEPPSEKAIRGPREGFIENLDINISMVRRHLRTPRLVIKKTIVGKRTRTPVAVLYIDDIVDHGLVE
;
A
#
# COMPACT_ATOMS: atom_id res chain seq x y z
N MET A 1 22.73 -7.51 17.53
CA MET A 1 22.14 -6.96 16.29
C MET A 1 21.01 -6.00 16.65
N ARG A 2 20.99 -4.76 16.13
CA ARG A 2 19.92 -3.78 16.46
C ARG A 2 18.61 -4.19 15.77
N LYS A 3 17.55 -4.43 16.54
CA LYS A 3 16.20 -4.73 16.03
C LYS A 3 15.66 -3.55 15.20
N ILE A 4 14.87 -3.78 14.14
CA ILE A 4 14.09 -2.73 13.47
C ILE A 4 13.26 -2.07 14.58
N PRO A 5 13.22 -0.74 14.66
CA PRO A 5 12.46 -0.08 15.71
C PRO A 5 11.00 -0.55 15.65
N ARG A 6 10.59 -1.28 16.69
CA ARG A 6 9.18 -1.46 17.03
C ARG A 6 8.71 -0.15 17.64
N ARG A 7 7.61 0.41 17.14
CA ARG A 7 7.06 1.62 17.74
C ARG A 7 6.41 1.24 19.07
N GLY A 8 7.15 1.44 20.15
CA GLY A 8 6.64 1.61 21.51
C GLY A 8 7.27 2.88 22.08
N GLU A 9 6.42 3.83 22.47
CA GLU A 9 6.71 5.10 23.13
C GLU A 9 7.24 6.27 22.25
N GLU A 10 6.48 7.37 22.29
CA GLU A 10 6.80 8.72 21.81
C GLU A 10 6.92 8.95 20.29
N ALA A 11 5.76 8.89 19.61
CA ALA A 11 5.46 9.86 18.57
C ALA A 11 3.95 10.09 18.57
N GLN A 12 3.51 11.25 19.07
CA GLN A 12 2.13 11.72 18.85
C GLN A 12 1.86 11.76 17.34
N PRO A 13 0.73 11.24 16.84
CA PRO A 13 0.37 11.42 15.45
C PRO A 13 0.04 12.91 15.24
N GLN A 14 0.94 13.63 14.56
CA GLN A 14 0.59 14.90 13.95
C GLN A 14 -0.32 14.60 12.75
N GLY A 15 -1.62 14.81 12.93
CA GLY A 15 -2.65 14.58 11.92
C GLY A 15 -3.78 13.75 12.49
N GLY A 16 -4.98 14.32 12.55
CA GLY A 16 -6.21 13.59 12.91
C GLY A 16 -6.53 12.57 11.84
N HIS A 17 -5.85 11.43 11.86
CA HIS A 17 -6.21 10.29 11.02
C HIS A 17 -7.54 9.73 11.53
N ASP A 18 -8.44 9.47 10.60
CA ASP A 18 -9.77 8.93 10.89
C ASP A 18 -9.64 7.47 11.34
N THR A 19 -9.52 7.27 12.67
CA THR A 19 -9.34 5.98 13.33
C THR A 19 -10.65 5.22 13.55
N LYS A 20 -11.79 5.82 13.19
CA LYS A 20 -13.10 5.25 13.47
C LYS A 20 -13.43 4.14 12.47
N GLY A 21 -13.47 2.90 12.98
CA GLY A 21 -14.00 1.73 12.28
C GLY A 21 -12.97 0.63 11.96
N ILE A 22 -11.66 0.90 12.14
CA ILE A 22 -10.63 -0.13 11.99
C ILE A 22 -10.42 -0.82 13.35
N PRO A 23 -10.55 -2.16 13.44
CA PRO A 23 -10.27 -2.88 14.68
C PRO A 23 -8.84 -2.68 15.17
N ASP A 24 -8.68 -2.31 16.43
CA ASP A 24 -7.37 -2.27 17.09
C ASP A 24 -7.04 -3.65 17.67
N ILE A 25 -6.62 -4.56 16.78
CA ILE A 25 -6.23 -5.92 17.12
C ILE A 25 -4.78 -6.17 16.71
N SER A 26 -4.13 -7.09 17.41
CA SER A 26 -2.84 -7.61 16.96
C SER A 26 -3.01 -8.48 15.72
N LEU A 27 -2.03 -8.46 14.81
CA LEU A 27 -2.02 -9.30 13.63
C LEU A 27 -2.01 -10.78 14.04
N PRO A 28 -2.84 -11.62 13.41
CA PRO A 28 -2.79 -13.06 13.63
C PRO A 28 -1.47 -13.62 13.07
N PRO A 29 -1.00 -14.79 13.52
CA PRO A 29 0.24 -15.38 13.02
C PRO A 29 0.09 -15.92 11.59
N GLY A 30 -1.09 -16.48 11.24
CA GLY A 30 -1.36 -17.12 9.95
C GLY A 30 -1.43 -16.14 8.79
N TYR A 31 -0.94 -16.57 7.61
CA TYR A 31 -1.03 -15.77 6.39
C TYR A 31 -2.48 -15.52 5.97
N ASP A 32 -3.29 -16.59 5.88
CA ASP A 32 -4.68 -16.52 5.44
C ASP A 32 -5.53 -15.64 6.35
N ASP A 33 -5.30 -15.69 7.66
CA ASP A 33 -5.98 -14.83 8.64
C ASP A 33 -5.66 -13.35 8.41
N LYS A 34 -4.39 -13.01 8.14
CA LYS A 34 -4.00 -11.63 7.81
C LYS A 34 -4.64 -11.17 6.50
N MET A 35 -4.70 -12.04 5.49
CA MET A 35 -5.35 -11.73 4.22
C MET A 35 -6.86 -11.53 4.40
N ALA A 36 -7.50 -12.35 5.23
CA ALA A 36 -8.93 -12.23 5.54
C ALA A 36 -9.27 -10.88 6.20
N LEU A 37 -8.38 -10.36 7.05
CA LEU A 37 -8.56 -9.03 7.66
C LEU A 37 -8.52 -7.88 6.64
N LEU A 38 -7.63 -7.97 5.63
CA LEU A 38 -7.51 -6.93 4.60
C LEU A 38 -8.49 -7.08 3.43
N ARG A 39 -9.05 -8.28 3.25
CA ARG A 39 -9.97 -8.61 2.15
C ARG A 39 -11.12 -7.61 1.97
N PRO A 40 -11.84 -7.16 3.02
CA PRO A 40 -12.93 -6.19 2.86
C PRO A 40 -12.45 -4.86 2.25
N TYR A 41 -11.24 -4.40 2.60
CA TYR A 41 -10.67 -3.17 2.08
C TYR A 41 -10.26 -3.30 0.61
N VAL A 42 -9.69 -4.45 0.23
CA VAL A 42 -9.30 -4.77 -1.16
C VAL A 42 -10.53 -4.92 -2.05
N GLU A 43 -11.56 -5.64 -1.61
CA GLU A 43 -12.81 -5.80 -2.38
C GLU A 43 -13.55 -4.46 -2.55
N LYS A 44 -13.46 -3.58 -1.53
CA LYS A 44 -14.09 -2.26 -1.59
C LYS A 44 -13.35 -1.30 -2.53
N ASN A 45 -12.02 -1.36 -2.60
CA ASN A 45 -11.17 -0.39 -3.32
C ASN A 45 -10.46 -1.00 -4.53
N HIS A 46 -10.92 -0.69 -5.74
CA HIS A 46 -10.37 -1.27 -6.99
C HIS A 46 -8.99 -0.70 -7.37
N ASP A 47 -8.49 0.29 -6.64
CA ASP A 47 -7.15 0.86 -6.79
C ASP A 47 -6.14 0.33 -5.76
N LEU A 48 -6.61 -0.38 -4.72
CA LEU A 48 -5.75 -1.07 -3.76
C LEU A 48 -5.27 -2.39 -4.35
N VAL A 49 -3.96 -2.53 -4.52
CA VAL A 49 -3.33 -3.73 -5.05
C VAL A 49 -2.96 -4.66 -3.90
N ALA A 50 -3.40 -5.91 -3.98
CA ALA A 50 -2.89 -7.03 -3.18
C ALA A 50 -2.12 -7.97 -4.11
N ARG A 51 -0.78 -7.95 -4.01
CA ARG A 51 0.11 -8.73 -4.89
C ARG A 51 0.81 -9.83 -4.09
N PRO A 52 0.38 -11.10 -4.21
CA PRO A 52 1.12 -12.22 -3.64
C PRO A 52 2.45 -12.42 -4.37
N PHE A 53 3.48 -12.79 -3.62
CA PHE A 53 4.79 -13.17 -4.14
C PHE A 53 5.47 -14.15 -3.18
N TYR A 54 6.53 -14.81 -3.64
CA TYR A 54 7.38 -15.65 -2.80
C TYR A 54 8.74 -14.99 -2.63
N LEU A 55 9.29 -15.10 -1.43
CA LEU A 55 10.69 -14.80 -1.22
C LEU A 55 11.49 -15.98 -1.74
N ASP A 56 12.70 -15.69 -2.22
CA ASP A 56 13.65 -16.67 -2.74
C ASP A 56 13.19 -17.45 -4.00
N SER A 57 14.15 -18.13 -4.64
CA SER A 57 13.91 -18.95 -5.81
C SER A 57 13.30 -20.33 -5.49
N GLU A 58 13.26 -20.73 -4.22
CA GLU A 58 12.74 -22.02 -3.75
C GLU A 58 11.24 -21.96 -3.41
N MET A 59 10.63 -20.76 -3.46
CA MET A 59 9.21 -20.50 -3.25
C MET A 59 8.69 -20.93 -1.86
N LYS A 60 9.56 -20.93 -0.84
CA LYS A 60 9.22 -21.47 0.49
C LYS A 60 8.49 -20.49 1.39
N LEU A 61 8.71 -19.19 1.21
CA LEU A 61 8.20 -18.16 2.10
C LEU A 61 7.22 -17.28 1.34
N GLN A 62 5.93 -17.44 1.64
CA GLN A 62 4.88 -16.66 1.00
C GLN A 62 4.76 -15.27 1.63
N ALA A 63 4.56 -14.27 0.77
CA ALA A 63 4.31 -12.90 1.15
C ALA A 63 3.22 -12.25 0.28
N CYS A 64 2.71 -11.10 0.75
CA CYS A 64 1.78 -10.27 0.00
C CYS A 64 2.16 -8.80 0.17
N ALA A 65 2.20 -8.08 -0.94
CA ALA A 65 2.39 -6.63 -0.96
C ALA A 65 1.04 -5.92 -1.13
N PHE A 66 0.77 -4.95 -0.25
CA PHE A 66 -0.39 -4.07 -0.31
C PHE A 66 0.06 -2.63 -0.57
N TYR A 67 -0.49 -2.02 -1.61
CA TYR A 67 -0.15 -0.65 -2.00
C TYR A 67 -1.20 -0.06 -2.95
N PHE A 68 -1.27 1.27 -3.03
CA PHE A 68 -2.07 1.95 -4.06
C PHE A 68 -1.24 2.17 -5.32
N ASN A 69 -1.78 1.72 -6.46
CA ASN A 69 -1.13 1.92 -7.76
C ASN A 69 -0.96 3.42 -8.05
N ALA A 70 0.16 3.81 -8.69
CA ALA A 70 0.52 5.20 -9.00
C ALA A 70 0.63 6.16 -7.77
N VAL A 71 0.49 5.67 -6.54
CA VAL A 71 0.85 6.41 -5.31
C VAL A 71 2.28 6.07 -4.91
N VAL A 72 2.63 4.79 -4.95
CA VAL A 72 4.00 4.29 -4.79
C VAL A 72 4.82 4.49 -6.07
N ASP A 73 6.14 4.60 -5.89
CA ASP A 73 7.09 4.65 -6.98
C ASP A 73 7.34 3.24 -7.56
N ASP A 74 6.78 2.95 -8.73
CA ASP A 74 6.85 1.62 -9.37
C ASP A 74 8.29 1.18 -9.66
N ASP A 75 9.18 2.12 -10.01
CA ASP A 75 10.59 1.80 -10.28
C ASP A 75 11.26 1.34 -8.98
N LYS A 76 11.02 2.06 -7.87
CA LYS A 76 11.55 1.65 -6.56
C LYS A 76 10.94 0.35 -6.08
N LEU A 77 9.64 0.17 -6.25
CA LEU A 77 8.92 -1.04 -5.86
C LEU A 77 9.50 -2.27 -6.58
N ASN A 78 9.70 -2.17 -7.90
CA ASN A 78 10.20 -3.30 -8.68
C ASN A 78 11.70 -3.56 -8.47
N GLU A 79 12.55 -2.53 -8.60
CA GLU A 79 14.01 -2.70 -8.57
C GLU A 79 14.60 -2.85 -7.17
N HIS A 80 13.98 -2.26 -6.15
CA HIS A 80 14.54 -2.20 -4.80
C HIS A 80 13.72 -2.95 -3.74
N VAL A 81 12.54 -3.47 -4.09
CA VAL A 81 11.74 -4.32 -3.19
C VAL A 81 11.50 -5.69 -3.80
N PHE A 82 10.75 -5.80 -4.91
CA PHE A 82 10.40 -7.11 -5.45
C PHE A 82 11.61 -7.88 -5.97
N LYS A 83 12.43 -7.27 -6.83
CA LYS A 83 13.58 -7.96 -7.42
C LYS A 83 14.58 -8.47 -6.36
N PRO A 84 14.99 -7.68 -5.35
CA PRO A 84 15.85 -8.18 -4.28
C PRO A 84 15.21 -9.24 -3.38
N LEU A 85 13.88 -9.23 -3.19
CA LEU A 85 13.19 -10.25 -2.38
C LEU A 85 12.96 -11.56 -3.15
N MET A 86 12.68 -11.49 -4.45
CA MET A 86 12.31 -12.63 -5.29
C MET A 86 13.52 -13.29 -5.99
N MET A 87 14.49 -12.50 -6.46
CA MET A 87 15.66 -13.02 -7.20
C MET A 87 16.84 -13.34 -6.29
N HIS A 88 16.64 -13.32 -4.98
CA HIS A 88 17.70 -13.66 -4.05
C HIS A 88 18.01 -15.16 -4.14
N SER A 89 19.15 -15.49 -4.76
CA SER A 89 19.56 -16.86 -5.07
C SER A 89 20.74 -17.36 -4.22
N GLY A 90 20.99 -16.78 -3.04
CA GLY A 90 22.21 -17.04 -2.29
C GLY A 90 22.02 -17.25 -0.79
N GLY A 91 22.37 -18.44 -0.31
CA GLY A 91 23.18 -18.57 0.90
C GLY A 91 22.50 -18.38 2.26
N TRP A 92 21.18 -18.49 2.35
CA TRP A 92 20.52 -18.71 3.65
C TRP A 92 20.54 -20.20 3.93
N GLU A 93 21.74 -20.81 3.96
CA GLU A 93 21.88 -22.06 4.67
C GLU A 93 21.52 -21.74 6.12
N SER A 94 20.28 -22.09 6.45
CA SER A 94 19.65 -21.93 7.74
C SER A 94 20.36 -22.85 8.74
N GLY A 95 21.57 -22.48 9.11
CA GLY A 95 22.11 -22.85 10.41
C GLY A 95 21.23 -22.17 11.45
N GLU A 96 20.28 -22.92 11.99
CA GLU A 96 19.57 -22.65 13.25
C GLU A 96 18.60 -21.45 13.33
N LEU A 97 18.42 -20.64 12.29
CA LEU A 97 17.44 -19.54 12.33
C LEU A 97 16.00 -20.03 12.11
N ASN A 98 15.06 -19.54 12.91
CA ASN A 98 13.64 -19.71 12.65
C ASN A 98 13.21 -18.81 11.46
N ASN A 99 12.05 -19.12 10.85
CA ASN A 99 11.54 -18.38 9.70
C ASN A 99 11.35 -16.87 9.96
N THR A 100 11.02 -16.47 11.19
CA THR A 100 10.84 -15.06 11.55
C THR A 100 12.14 -14.27 11.47
N ASP A 101 13.23 -14.83 12.02
CA ASP A 101 14.56 -14.22 12.00
C ASP A 101 15.14 -14.20 10.59
N GLN A 102 14.86 -15.24 9.80
CA GLN A 102 15.24 -15.29 8.38
C GLN A 102 14.58 -14.15 7.60
N VAL A 103 13.27 -13.96 7.73
CA VAL A 103 12.58 -12.89 7.01
C VAL A 103 12.99 -11.49 7.52
N ASP A 104 13.23 -11.30 8.84
CA ASP A 104 13.78 -10.03 9.35
C ASP A 104 15.13 -9.69 8.72
N LEU A 105 16.01 -10.70 8.60
CA LEU A 105 17.33 -10.51 8.02
C LEU A 105 17.24 -10.26 6.51
N ILE A 106 16.41 -11.01 5.75
CA ILE A 106 16.18 -10.77 4.32
C ILE A 106 15.70 -9.34 4.07
N VAL A 107 14.69 -8.89 4.83
CA VAL A 107 14.13 -7.53 4.68
C VAL A 107 15.21 -6.47 4.87
N ARG A 108 16.12 -6.65 5.83
CA ARG A 108 17.19 -5.68 6.11
C ARG A 108 18.33 -5.69 5.12
N THR A 109 18.66 -6.86 4.58
CA THR A 109 19.79 -7.01 3.66
C THR A 109 19.40 -6.70 2.22
N SER A 110 18.13 -6.94 1.87
CA SER A 110 17.68 -6.88 0.48
C SER A 110 16.96 -5.58 0.12
N ILE A 111 16.27 -4.94 1.06
CA ILE A 111 15.53 -3.69 0.78
C ILE A 111 16.45 -2.49 0.96
N SER A 112 16.75 -1.80 -0.14
CA SER A 112 17.71 -0.68 -0.18
C SER A 112 17.03 0.70 -0.27
N VAL A 113 15.72 0.78 -0.07
CA VAL A 113 14.92 2.01 -0.25
C VAL A 113 13.91 2.23 0.87
N GLY A 114 13.56 3.50 1.05
CA GLY A 114 12.49 3.91 1.96
C GLY A 114 12.85 3.80 3.43
N GLN A 115 11.97 4.34 4.28
CA GLN A 115 12.05 4.12 5.72
C GLN A 115 11.29 2.86 6.08
N LEU A 116 12.00 1.88 6.67
CA LEU A 116 11.44 0.60 7.10
C LEU A 116 10.91 0.71 8.53
N ARG A 117 9.66 0.30 8.73
CA ARG A 117 9.01 0.19 10.04
C ARG A 117 8.32 -1.15 10.16
N LYS A 118 8.21 -1.66 11.39
CA LYS A 118 7.44 -2.87 11.69
C LYS A 118 6.27 -2.56 12.59
N THR A 119 5.17 -3.27 12.40
CA THR A 119 4.01 -3.21 13.29
C THR A 119 3.34 -4.56 13.41
N ASP A 120 2.89 -4.87 14.61
CA ASP A 120 2.02 -5.99 14.95
C ASP A 120 0.55 -5.56 15.11
N SER A 121 0.22 -4.28 14.91
CA SER A 121 -1.16 -3.76 15.00
C SER A 121 -1.81 -3.72 13.63
N PHE A 122 -2.99 -4.34 13.53
CA PHE A 122 -3.82 -4.29 12.33
C PHE A 122 -4.24 -2.87 11.97
N ALA A 123 -4.52 -2.03 12.97
CA ALA A 123 -4.91 -0.64 12.77
C ALA A 123 -3.76 0.16 12.13
N VAL A 124 -2.55 0.07 12.69
CA VAL A 124 -1.37 0.77 12.16
C VAL A 124 -1.04 0.27 10.75
N MET A 125 -1.12 -1.03 10.50
CA MET A 125 -0.91 -1.61 9.18
C MET A 125 -1.90 -1.04 8.15
N THR A 126 -3.19 -1.06 8.48
CA THR A 126 -4.27 -0.58 7.60
C THR A 126 -4.13 0.93 7.34
N HIS A 127 -3.86 1.72 8.37
CA HIS A 127 -3.61 3.16 8.21
C HIS A 127 -2.43 3.43 7.27
N SER A 128 -1.34 2.68 7.42
CA SER A 128 -0.15 2.87 6.58
C SER A 128 -0.44 2.61 5.10
N ILE A 129 -1.31 1.63 4.79
CA ILE A 129 -1.80 1.40 3.42
C ILE A 129 -2.54 2.65 2.91
N PHE A 130 -3.52 3.16 3.66
CA PHE A 130 -4.31 4.34 3.29
C PHE A 130 -3.56 5.67 3.32
N ASP A 131 -2.41 5.72 3.98
CA ASP A 131 -1.46 6.81 3.89
C ASP A 131 -0.62 6.77 2.62
N GLY A 132 -0.71 5.70 1.81
CA GLY A 132 -0.01 5.55 0.54
C GLY A 132 1.31 4.77 0.62
N MET A 133 1.61 4.15 1.76
CA MET A 133 2.83 3.37 1.95
C MET A 133 2.71 1.97 1.35
N LEU A 134 3.86 1.35 1.06
CA LEU A 134 3.93 -0.07 0.76
C LEU A 134 3.89 -0.87 2.07
N VAL A 135 3.02 -1.87 2.13
CA VAL A 135 2.94 -2.81 3.26
C VAL A 135 3.19 -4.22 2.78
N LEU A 136 4.17 -4.89 3.40
CA LEU A 136 4.49 -6.29 3.15
C LEU A 136 4.03 -7.14 4.33
N VAL A 137 3.29 -8.20 4.02
CA VAL A 137 2.86 -9.22 4.97
C VAL A 137 3.54 -10.52 4.60
N PHE A 138 4.09 -11.21 5.60
CA PHE A 138 4.77 -12.48 5.44
C PHE A 138 4.03 -13.57 6.21
N GLU A 139 4.07 -14.81 5.73
CA GLU A 139 3.45 -15.94 6.40
C GLU A 139 4.03 -16.15 7.80
N SER A 140 5.36 -16.22 7.91
CA SER A 140 6.06 -16.63 9.14
C SER A 140 6.36 -15.49 10.14
N ILE A 141 5.81 -14.28 9.94
CA ILE A 141 6.00 -13.15 10.88
C ILE A 141 4.64 -12.59 11.30
N GLN A 142 4.40 -12.48 12.61
CA GLN A 142 3.24 -11.77 13.18
C GLN A 142 3.33 -10.23 13.06
N GLU A 143 4.30 -9.70 12.30
CA GLU A 143 4.49 -8.27 12.06
C GLU A 143 4.38 -8.00 10.56
N ALA A 144 3.76 -6.88 10.21
CA ALA A 144 3.84 -6.31 8.87
C ALA A 144 5.05 -5.39 8.77
N VAL A 145 5.65 -5.33 7.58
CA VAL A 145 6.72 -4.39 7.24
C VAL A 145 6.13 -3.25 6.42
N ILE A 146 6.29 -2.03 6.89
CA ILE A 146 5.85 -0.81 6.24
C ILE A 146 7.06 -0.12 5.64
N ILE A 147 6.96 0.28 4.37
CA ILE A 147 8.03 0.91 3.61
C ILE A 147 7.48 2.17 2.95
N ASP A 148 8.07 3.31 3.31
CA ASP A 148 7.77 4.57 2.63
C ASP A 148 8.53 4.67 1.30
N ILE A 149 7.84 4.38 0.20
CA ILE A 149 8.32 4.56 -1.18
C ILE A 149 7.39 5.46 -1.99
N HIS A 150 6.78 6.47 -1.37
CA HIS A 150 6.00 7.46 -2.10
C HIS A 150 6.80 8.06 -3.26
N GLY A 151 6.17 8.25 -4.41
CA GLY A 151 6.80 8.93 -5.54
C GLY A 151 6.47 8.34 -6.90
N GLY A 152 7.51 8.15 -7.71
CA GLY A 152 7.44 7.94 -9.15
C GLY A 152 7.56 9.27 -9.89
N LYS A 153 8.21 9.29 -11.06
CA LYS A 153 8.16 10.44 -11.97
C LYS A 153 6.69 10.68 -12.32
N LEU A 154 6.06 11.63 -11.64
CA LEU A 154 4.96 12.38 -12.20
C LEU A 154 5.53 12.93 -13.50
N ARG A 155 5.19 12.33 -14.65
CA ARG A 155 5.42 13.00 -15.95
C ARG A 155 4.88 14.39 -15.73
N SER A 156 5.75 15.38 -15.91
CA SER A 156 5.49 16.81 -15.71
C SER A 156 4.00 17.08 -15.85
N ILE A 157 3.33 17.35 -14.73
CA ILE A 157 1.96 17.86 -14.76
C ILE A 157 2.10 19.23 -15.42
N GLU A 158 2.03 19.26 -16.75
CA GLU A 158 1.94 20.51 -17.48
C GLU A 158 0.55 21.08 -17.18
N GLU A 159 0.54 22.34 -16.79
CA GLU A 159 -0.66 23.09 -16.47
C GLU A 159 -1.59 23.04 -17.70
N PRO A 160 -2.85 22.59 -17.58
CA PRO A 160 -3.76 22.59 -18.72
C PRO A 160 -3.89 24.02 -19.26
N PRO A 161 -3.70 24.28 -20.56
CA PRO A 161 -3.82 25.60 -21.14
C PRO A 161 -5.30 25.96 -21.34
N SER A 162 -6.05 26.10 -20.25
CA SER A 162 -7.29 26.88 -20.16
C SER A 162 -7.91 26.71 -18.79
N GLU A 163 -7.69 27.67 -17.89
CA GLU A 163 -8.70 28.57 -17.32
C GLU A 163 -8.04 29.35 -16.16
N LYS A 164 -8.24 30.67 -16.08
CA LYS A 164 -7.67 31.49 -15.00
C LYS A 164 -8.41 31.20 -13.68
N ALA A 165 -7.92 30.25 -12.90
CA ALA A 165 -8.40 30.05 -11.53
C ALA A 165 -7.77 31.09 -10.57
N ILE A 166 -8.63 31.82 -9.85
CA ILE A 166 -8.24 32.93 -8.96
C ILE A 166 -7.77 32.41 -7.56
N ARG A 167 -7.97 31.12 -7.21
CA ARG A 167 -7.46 30.47 -5.98
C ARG A 167 -7.64 28.93 -6.03
N GLY A 168 -6.58 28.16 -5.70
CA GLY A 168 -6.59 26.68 -5.54
C GLY A 168 -5.26 26.01 -5.95
N PRO A 169 -4.95 24.78 -5.50
CA PRO A 169 -3.75 24.04 -5.93
C PRO A 169 -3.75 23.83 -7.45
N ARG A 170 -2.60 24.07 -8.12
CA ARG A 170 -2.39 23.96 -9.58
C ARG A 170 -2.23 22.51 -10.08
N GLU A 171 -2.96 21.56 -9.52
CA GLU A 171 -2.92 20.18 -9.98
C GLU A 171 -4.18 19.87 -10.79
N GLY A 172 -4.10 20.09 -12.11
CA GLY A 172 -5.13 19.67 -13.04
C GLY A 172 -5.05 18.16 -13.29
N PHE A 173 -6.21 17.50 -13.38
CA PHE A 173 -6.26 16.13 -13.86
C PHE A 173 -5.72 16.02 -15.28
N ILE A 174 -5.14 14.86 -15.60
CA ILE A 174 -4.60 14.53 -16.91
C ILE A 174 -5.40 13.39 -17.55
N GLU A 175 -4.99 12.89 -18.71
CA GLU A 175 -5.73 11.84 -19.43
C GLU A 175 -5.62 10.45 -18.77
N ASN A 176 -4.61 10.22 -17.94
CA ASN A 176 -4.39 8.92 -17.30
C ASN A 176 -5.25 8.76 -16.04
N LEU A 177 -6.19 7.81 -16.08
CA LEU A 177 -7.12 7.53 -14.98
C LEU A 177 -6.43 7.16 -13.66
N ASP A 178 -5.39 6.33 -13.70
CA ASP A 178 -4.69 5.88 -12.48
C ASP A 178 -3.90 7.01 -11.83
N ILE A 179 -3.31 7.90 -12.63
CA ILE A 179 -2.64 9.11 -12.12
C ILE A 179 -3.67 10.04 -11.46
N ASN A 180 -4.82 10.28 -12.08
CA ASN A 180 -5.86 11.11 -11.48
C ASN A 180 -6.37 10.54 -10.15
N ILE A 181 -6.56 9.22 -10.09
CA ILE A 181 -6.93 8.52 -8.85
C ILE A 181 -5.84 8.70 -7.79
N SER A 182 -4.56 8.57 -8.16
CA SER A 182 -3.46 8.74 -7.21
C SER A 182 -3.35 10.16 -6.69
N MET A 183 -3.66 11.17 -7.51
CA MET A 183 -3.76 12.58 -7.08
C MET A 183 -4.84 12.76 -6.00
N VAL A 184 -6.01 12.13 -6.17
CA VAL A 184 -7.08 12.15 -5.15
C VAL A 184 -6.63 11.41 -3.88
N ARG A 185 -6.02 10.22 -4.00
CA ARG A 185 -5.51 9.45 -2.84
C ARG A 185 -4.44 10.21 -2.05
N ARG A 186 -3.56 10.96 -2.71
CA ARG A 186 -2.53 11.78 -2.04
C ARG A 186 -3.14 12.89 -1.19
N HIS A 187 -4.28 13.46 -1.64
CA HIS A 187 -5.04 14.48 -0.92
C HIS A 187 -5.95 13.89 0.16
N LEU A 188 -6.59 12.74 -0.10
CA LEU A 188 -7.57 12.10 0.78
C LEU A 188 -7.02 10.76 1.32
N ARG A 189 -6.23 10.85 2.37
CA ARG A 189 -5.62 9.70 3.07
C ARG A 189 -6.57 9.11 4.11
N THR A 190 -7.65 8.50 3.63
CA THR A 190 -8.69 7.91 4.48
C THR A 190 -9.18 6.56 3.95
N PRO A 191 -9.42 5.58 4.85
CA PRO A 191 -10.06 4.31 4.49
C PRO A 191 -11.50 4.48 3.99
N ARG A 192 -12.12 5.64 4.22
CA ARG A 192 -13.50 5.94 3.80
C ARG A 192 -13.62 6.36 2.35
N LEU A 193 -12.52 6.77 1.71
CA LEU A 193 -12.52 7.04 0.27
C LEU A 193 -12.56 5.69 -0.46
N VAL A 194 -13.66 5.45 -1.16
CA VAL A 194 -13.91 4.26 -1.96
C VAL A 194 -13.74 4.59 -3.42
N ILE A 195 -13.05 3.72 -4.14
CA ILE A 195 -12.82 3.84 -5.58
C ILE A 195 -13.31 2.58 -6.29
N LYS A 196 -14.33 2.74 -7.13
CA LYS A 196 -14.91 1.68 -7.96
C LYS A 196 -14.58 1.92 -9.42
N LYS A 197 -13.68 1.09 -9.96
CA LYS A 197 -13.36 1.06 -11.40
C LYS A 197 -14.34 0.17 -12.15
N THR A 198 -14.82 0.64 -13.30
CA THR A 198 -15.67 -0.13 -14.22
C THR A 198 -15.35 0.24 -15.67
N ILE A 199 -15.91 -0.48 -16.63
CA ILE A 199 -15.75 -0.24 -18.06
C ILE A 199 -17.13 0.09 -18.64
N VAL A 200 -17.23 1.22 -19.33
CA VAL A 200 -18.46 1.70 -19.97
C VAL A 200 -18.31 1.80 -21.48
N GLY A 201 -19.45 1.80 -22.18
CA GLY A 201 -19.50 1.93 -23.63
C GLY A 201 -19.32 0.61 -24.38
N LYS A 202 -20.17 0.38 -25.38
CA LYS A 202 -20.25 -0.90 -26.10
C LYS A 202 -19.06 -1.15 -27.03
N ARG A 203 -18.55 -0.09 -27.67
CA ARG A 203 -17.52 -0.19 -28.72
C ARG A 203 -16.13 0.23 -28.25
N THR A 204 -16.04 1.34 -27.50
CA THR A 204 -14.77 1.88 -27.01
C THR A 204 -14.28 1.17 -25.75
N ARG A 205 -15.19 0.57 -24.95
CA ARG A 205 -14.88 -0.09 -23.68
C ARG A 205 -13.98 0.80 -22.81
N THR A 206 -14.46 2.01 -22.55
CA THR A 206 -13.71 3.06 -21.88
C THR A 206 -13.65 2.78 -20.37
N PRO A 207 -12.45 2.72 -19.76
CA PRO A 207 -12.33 2.60 -18.32
C PRO A 207 -12.74 3.89 -17.62
N VAL A 208 -13.53 3.78 -16.56
CA VAL A 208 -13.98 4.89 -15.72
C VAL A 208 -13.87 4.49 -14.24
N ALA A 209 -13.80 5.48 -13.36
CA ALA A 209 -13.82 5.26 -11.92
C ALA A 209 -14.85 6.18 -11.25
N VAL A 210 -15.62 5.60 -10.33
CA VAL A 210 -16.51 6.33 -9.42
C VAL A 210 -15.82 6.39 -8.07
N LEU A 211 -15.67 7.61 -7.54
CA LEU A 211 -15.01 7.88 -6.27
C LEU A 211 -16.03 8.52 -5.33
N TYR A 212 -16.11 8.05 -4.09
CA TYR A 212 -17.00 8.61 -3.08
C TYR A 212 -16.47 8.38 -1.67
N ILE A 213 -16.96 9.17 -0.70
CA ILE A 213 -16.64 8.99 0.72
C ILE A 213 -17.80 8.22 1.36
N ASP A 214 -17.51 7.02 1.83
CA ASP A 214 -18.50 6.01 2.21
C ASP A 214 -19.46 6.44 3.33
N ASP A 215 -18.99 7.20 4.32
CA ASP A 215 -19.79 7.65 5.46
C ASP A 215 -20.51 8.98 5.22
N ILE A 216 -20.32 9.59 4.05
CA ILE A 216 -20.92 10.88 3.68
C ILE A 216 -21.92 10.70 2.54
N VAL A 217 -21.67 9.76 1.63
CA VAL A 217 -22.50 9.58 0.44
C VAL A 217 -23.89 9.05 0.80
N ASP A 218 -24.90 9.49 0.06
CA ASP A 218 -26.19 8.79 0.04
C ASP A 218 -26.03 7.52 -0.78
N HIS A 219 -26.09 6.36 -0.12
CA HIS A 219 -25.92 5.07 -0.79
C HIS A 219 -26.97 4.81 -1.87
N GLY A 220 -28.16 5.41 -1.78
CA GLY A 220 -29.20 5.30 -2.81
C GLY A 220 -28.84 5.98 -4.14
N LEU A 221 -27.79 6.81 -4.17
CA LEU A 221 -27.27 7.43 -5.40
C LEU A 221 -26.11 6.66 -6.03
N VAL A 222 -25.50 5.71 -5.31
CA VAL A 222 -24.32 4.96 -5.75
C VAL A 222 -24.70 3.58 -6.27
N GLU A 223 -25.78 2.99 -5.74
CA GLU A 223 -26.40 1.74 -6.23
C GLU A 223 -27.18 1.93 -7.53
#